data_AF-A0AAN6WCU3-F1
#
_entry.id   AF-A0AAN6WCU3-F1
#
_cell.length_a   1.000
_cell.length_b   1.000
_cell.length_c   1.000
_cell.angle_alpha   90.00
_cell.angle_beta   90.00
_cell.angle_gamma   90.00
#
_symmetry.space_group_name_H-M   'P 1'
#
loop_
_entity.id
_entity.type
_entity.pdbx_description
1 polymer ?
#
loop_
_entity_poly.entity_id
_entity_poly.type
_entity_poly.pdbx_seq_one_letter_code
_entity_poly.pdbx_strand_id
1 'polypeptide(L)'
;MQLSSVLGLLAVGTLAAAQAANNVTTGKLGDARPVRNNPVIGEVWIAEFDSETVKGTFKAVAATIGINYTIDITGLPEENGPYNYHIHVRAVPENGTCADTGLHLDSYVRGQEPPCEASLPATCEVGDLSGKYGKVAGGRIHKEFHDPYTATNIIQLGYIGNRAIVFHDKSSARVACASIKKAPIAPAP
;
A
#
# COMPACT_ATOMS: atom_id res chain seq x y z
N MET A 1 32.06 -76.17 -3.75
CA MET A 1 31.72 -75.75 -2.37
C MET A 1 32.04 -74.27 -2.23
N GLN A 2 30.98 -73.50 -2.00
CA GLN A 2 30.88 -72.18 -1.36
C GLN A 2 31.80 -71.02 -1.79
N LEU A 3 31.13 -70.06 -2.45
CA LEU A 3 31.42 -68.63 -2.51
C LEU A 3 31.40 -67.98 -1.12
N SER A 4 32.12 -66.86 -0.96
CA SER A 4 31.62 -65.60 -0.35
C SER A 4 32.74 -64.55 -0.41
N SER A 5 32.67 -63.58 -1.33
CA SER A 5 31.93 -62.30 -1.27
C SER A 5 32.70 -61.20 -0.55
N VAL A 6 33.23 -60.28 -1.35
CA VAL A 6 33.87 -59.02 -0.96
C VAL A 6 32.78 -58.05 -0.50
N LEU A 7 32.85 -57.62 0.77
CA LEU A 7 31.92 -56.66 1.35
C LEU A 7 32.40 -55.23 1.03
N GLY A 8 31.78 -54.59 0.05
CA GLY A 8 31.98 -53.18 -0.25
C GLY A 8 31.01 -52.31 0.57
N LEU A 9 31.55 -51.48 1.46
CA LEU A 9 30.77 -50.46 2.18
C LEU A 9 30.50 -49.27 1.25
N LEU A 10 29.23 -49.06 0.87
CA LEU A 10 28.75 -47.84 0.23
C LEU A 10 28.16 -46.93 1.32
N ALA A 11 28.86 -45.85 1.66
CA ALA A 11 28.32 -44.79 2.49
C ALA A 11 27.39 -43.91 1.63
N VAL A 12 26.08 -44.02 1.85
CA VAL A 12 25.09 -43.15 1.21
C VAL A 12 25.01 -41.86 2.03
N GLY A 13 25.69 -40.80 1.56
CA GLY A 13 25.55 -39.46 2.11
C GLY A 13 24.19 -38.89 1.75
N THR A 14 23.30 -38.72 2.73
CA THR A 14 22.05 -37.98 2.55
C THR A 14 22.33 -36.48 2.48
N LEU A 15 22.20 -35.89 1.29
CA LEU A 15 22.12 -34.44 1.12
C LEU A 15 20.75 -33.98 1.65
N ALA A 16 20.72 -33.51 2.89
CA ALA A 16 19.59 -32.73 3.38
C ALA A 16 19.71 -31.32 2.77
N ALA A 17 18.91 -31.04 1.74
CA ALA A 17 18.72 -29.67 1.29
C ALA A 17 17.98 -28.92 2.40
N ALA A 18 18.69 -28.08 3.16
CA ALA A 18 18.06 -27.11 4.04
C ALA A 18 17.28 -26.13 3.15
N GLN A 19 15.96 -26.32 3.07
CA GLN A 19 15.09 -25.32 2.49
C GLN A 19 15.14 -24.10 3.40
N ALA A 20 15.73 -23.00 2.91
CA ALA A 20 15.64 -21.72 3.59
C ALA A 20 14.15 -21.36 3.69
N ALA A 21 13.60 -21.35 4.90
CA ALA A 21 12.29 -20.77 5.13
C ALA A 21 12.42 -19.28 4.81
N ASN A 22 11.82 -18.84 3.71
CA ASN A 22 11.67 -17.42 3.44
C ASN A 22 10.88 -16.84 4.62
N ASN A 23 11.54 -16.08 5.49
CA ASN A 23 10.93 -15.45 6.65
C ASN A 23 10.13 -14.23 6.21
N VAL A 24 9.05 -14.46 5.46
CA VAL A 24 8.14 -13.44 4.95
C VAL A 24 7.51 -12.74 6.15
N THR A 25 7.77 -11.43 6.29
CA THR A 25 7.16 -10.64 7.35
C THR A 25 5.75 -10.23 6.95
N THR A 26 4.77 -10.55 7.78
CA THR A 26 3.34 -10.19 7.60
C THR A 26 2.74 -9.63 8.90
N GLY A 27 1.50 -9.16 8.81
CA GLY A 27 0.72 -8.65 9.93
C GLY A 27 0.54 -9.65 11.07
N LYS A 28 0.42 -9.17 12.31
CA LYS A 28 0.01 -10.02 13.45
C LYS A 28 -1.36 -10.66 13.24
N LEU A 29 -2.20 -10.05 12.39
CA LEU A 29 -3.50 -10.60 11.99
C LEU A 29 -3.44 -11.37 10.65
N GLY A 30 -2.24 -11.66 10.16
CA GLY A 30 -1.97 -12.30 8.87
C GLY A 30 -1.97 -11.31 7.70
N ASP A 31 -2.02 -11.88 6.50
CA ASP A 31 -2.04 -11.12 5.24
C ASP A 31 -3.35 -10.34 5.06
N ALA A 32 -3.22 -9.16 4.45
CA ALA A 32 -4.35 -8.39 3.96
C ALA A 32 -5.15 -9.21 2.94
N ARG A 33 -6.48 -9.20 3.08
CA ARG A 33 -7.38 -9.95 2.19
C ARG A 33 -7.93 -9.03 1.10
N PRO A 34 -8.01 -9.51 -0.16
CA PRO A 34 -8.70 -8.78 -1.22
C PRO A 34 -10.17 -8.49 -0.85
N VAL A 35 -10.57 -7.24 -1.00
CA VAL A 35 -11.91 -6.75 -0.70
C VAL A 35 -12.80 -6.94 -1.92
N ARG A 36 -13.97 -7.58 -1.78
CA ARG A 36 -14.86 -7.96 -2.91
C ARG A 36 -16.28 -7.40 -2.79
N ASN A 37 -16.50 -6.50 -1.85
CA ASN A 37 -17.83 -6.03 -1.44
C ASN A 37 -17.86 -4.51 -1.24
N ASN A 38 -17.20 -3.75 -2.11
CA ASN A 38 -17.42 -2.30 -2.19
C ASN A 38 -18.91 -2.03 -2.48
N PRO A 39 -19.56 -1.06 -1.83
CA PRO A 39 -21.02 -0.95 -1.88
C PRO A 39 -21.53 -0.49 -3.25
N VAL A 40 -20.78 0.40 -3.92
CA VAL A 40 -21.12 0.95 -5.24
C VAL A 40 -19.89 0.90 -6.13
N ILE A 41 -19.90 0.01 -7.13
CA ILE A 41 -18.81 -0.08 -8.11
C ILE A 41 -18.81 1.17 -8.98
N GLY A 42 -17.63 1.75 -9.21
CA GLY A 42 -17.45 2.99 -9.94
C GLY A 42 -17.63 4.26 -9.08
N GLU A 43 -17.97 4.15 -7.79
CA GLU A 43 -18.02 5.34 -6.94
C GLU A 43 -16.63 5.97 -6.80
N VAL A 44 -16.59 7.29 -6.91
CA VAL A 44 -15.36 8.07 -6.94
C VAL A 44 -15.13 8.72 -5.58
N TRP A 45 -13.89 8.63 -5.11
CA TRP A 45 -13.38 9.33 -3.94
C TRP A 45 -12.16 10.15 -4.37
N ILE A 46 -12.06 11.37 -3.87
CA ILE A 46 -11.04 12.34 -4.27
C ILE A 46 -10.40 12.90 -3.00
N ALA A 47 -9.07 12.95 -3.00
CA ALA A 47 -8.30 13.85 -2.14
C ALA A 47 -7.70 14.93 -3.04
N GLU A 48 -8.13 16.17 -2.82
CA GLU A 48 -7.73 17.33 -3.60
C GLU A 48 -6.60 18.06 -2.90
N PHE A 49 -5.54 18.33 -3.67
CA PHE A 49 -4.42 19.17 -3.26
C PHE A 49 -4.64 20.54 -3.90
N ASP A 50 -4.75 21.57 -3.07
CA ASP A 50 -4.90 22.96 -3.51
C ASP A 50 -4.10 23.90 -2.58
N SER A 51 -2.84 23.54 -2.33
CA SER A 51 -1.92 24.45 -1.65
C SER A 51 -1.20 25.34 -2.67
N GLU A 52 -0.46 26.33 -2.18
CA GLU A 52 0.39 27.16 -3.05
C GLU A 52 1.46 26.34 -3.79
N THR A 53 1.89 25.23 -3.20
CA THR A 53 2.99 24.39 -3.72
C THR A 53 2.49 23.15 -4.44
N VAL A 54 1.61 22.36 -3.82
CA VAL A 54 1.15 21.07 -4.34
C VAL A 54 -0.29 21.16 -4.77
N LYS A 55 -0.53 20.83 -6.04
CA LYS A 55 -1.85 20.89 -6.68
C LYS A 55 -2.21 19.59 -7.38
N GLY A 56 -3.50 19.34 -7.53
CA GLY A 56 -4.02 18.21 -8.30
C GLY A 56 -4.84 17.25 -7.44
N THR A 57 -4.94 16.00 -7.87
CA THR A 57 -5.83 15.02 -7.24
C THR A 57 -5.18 13.66 -7.02
N PHE A 58 -5.59 13.04 -5.92
CA PHE A 58 -5.50 11.61 -5.72
C PHE A 58 -6.92 11.04 -5.80
N LYS A 59 -7.20 10.32 -6.88
CA LYS A 59 -8.52 9.75 -7.20
C LYS A 59 -8.54 8.26 -6.91
N ALA A 60 -9.63 7.80 -6.31
CA ALA A 60 -9.88 6.42 -5.95
C ALA A 60 -11.25 6.01 -6.50
N VAL A 61 -11.30 4.98 -7.33
CA VAL A 61 -12.55 4.48 -7.94
C VAL A 61 -12.78 3.05 -7.46
N ALA A 62 -13.92 2.81 -6.80
CA ALA A 62 -14.26 1.48 -6.31
C ALA A 62 -14.37 0.49 -7.48
N ALA A 63 -13.68 -0.64 -7.37
CA ALA A 63 -13.73 -1.74 -8.32
C ALA A 63 -14.40 -2.97 -7.69
N THR A 64 -14.69 -3.98 -8.51
CA THR A 64 -15.26 -5.26 -8.05
C THR A 64 -14.37 -5.93 -7.01
N ILE A 65 -13.06 -5.75 -7.12
CA ILE A 65 -12.07 -6.12 -6.11
C ILE A 65 -11.27 -4.86 -5.79
N GLY A 66 -11.24 -4.40 -4.55
CA GLY A 66 -10.48 -3.22 -4.13
C GLY A 66 -10.74 -1.94 -4.92
N ILE A 67 -9.69 -1.15 -5.19
CA ILE A 67 -9.79 0.22 -5.70
C ILE A 67 -8.77 0.47 -6.82
N ASN A 68 -9.21 1.18 -7.86
CA ASN A 68 -8.33 1.76 -8.87
C ASN A 68 -7.93 3.18 -8.45
N TYR A 69 -6.64 3.45 -8.41
CA TYR A 69 -6.10 4.75 -8.04
C TYR A 69 -5.51 5.49 -9.24
N THR A 70 -5.67 6.81 -9.24
CA THR A 70 -4.95 7.75 -10.11
C THR A 70 -4.34 8.84 -9.25
N ILE A 71 -3.04 9.03 -9.34
CA ILE A 71 -2.33 10.19 -8.82
C ILE A 71 -2.08 11.12 -10.00
N ASP A 72 -2.59 12.34 -9.95
CA ASP A 72 -2.29 13.41 -10.91
C ASP A 72 -2.02 14.69 -10.12
N ILE A 73 -0.76 14.91 -9.77
CA ILE A 73 -0.34 16.05 -8.93
C ILE A 73 0.89 16.75 -9.51
N THR A 74 1.05 18.01 -9.15
CA THR A 74 2.21 18.83 -9.49
C THR A 74 2.79 19.52 -8.26
N GLY A 75 4.06 19.92 -8.33
CA GLY A 75 4.66 20.86 -7.40
C GLY A 75 5.35 20.23 -6.18
N LEU A 76 5.55 18.91 -6.20
CA LEU A 76 6.51 18.25 -5.32
C LEU A 76 7.95 18.52 -5.85
N PRO A 77 8.87 19.09 -5.05
CA PRO A 77 10.23 19.40 -5.49
C PRO A 77 11.06 18.18 -5.89
N GLU A 78 11.58 18.15 -7.12
CA GLU A 78 12.27 16.96 -7.67
C GLU A 78 13.43 16.47 -6.80
N GLU A 79 14.17 17.39 -6.19
CA GLU A 79 15.33 17.14 -5.34
C GLU A 79 15.01 16.41 -4.03
N ASN A 80 13.74 16.46 -3.59
CA ASN A 80 13.27 15.85 -2.34
C ASN A 80 12.69 14.43 -2.55
N GLY A 81 12.44 14.05 -3.80
CA GLY A 81 12.00 12.70 -4.18
C GLY A 81 13.12 11.64 -4.08
N PRO A 82 12.79 10.36 -4.36
CA PRO A 82 11.45 9.84 -4.67
C PRO A 82 10.54 9.83 -3.43
N TYR A 83 9.26 10.11 -3.64
CA TYR A 83 8.26 10.25 -2.60
C TYR A 83 7.54 8.94 -2.31
N ASN A 84 7.44 8.61 -1.02
CA ASN A 84 6.50 7.61 -0.54
C ASN A 84 5.11 8.24 -0.44
N TYR A 85 4.06 7.42 -0.52
CA TYR A 85 2.69 7.88 -0.37
C TYR A 85 1.85 6.81 0.31
N HIS A 86 1.17 7.19 1.39
CA HIS A 86 0.45 6.27 2.25
C HIS A 86 -0.93 6.81 2.61
N ILE A 87 -1.89 5.91 2.79
CA ILE A 87 -3.16 6.26 3.45
C ILE A 87 -2.93 6.27 4.95
N HIS A 88 -3.23 7.39 5.60
CA HIS A 88 -3.12 7.59 7.04
C HIS A 88 -4.48 7.43 7.73
N VAL A 89 -4.45 7.12 9.03
CA VAL A 89 -5.65 6.69 9.77
C VAL A 89 -6.72 7.77 9.96
N ARG A 90 -6.37 9.05 9.88
CA ARG A 90 -7.30 10.19 10.04
C ARG A 90 -7.27 11.11 8.82
N ALA A 91 -8.41 11.74 8.55
CA ALA A 91 -8.52 12.90 7.67
C ALA A 91 -7.61 14.05 8.17
N VAL A 92 -7.22 14.94 7.26
CA VAL A 92 -6.58 16.22 7.60
C VAL A 92 -7.62 17.08 8.33
N PRO A 93 -7.36 17.51 9.58
CA PRO A 93 -8.25 18.43 10.29
C PRO A 93 -8.31 19.79 9.60
N GLU A 94 -9.42 20.52 9.75
CA GLU A 94 -9.66 21.81 9.08
C GLU A 94 -8.54 22.84 9.28
N ASN A 95 -7.96 22.89 10.49
CA ASN A 95 -6.81 23.73 10.83
C ASN A 95 -5.59 22.90 11.23
N GLY A 96 -5.51 21.66 10.75
CA GLY A 96 -4.47 20.71 11.09
C GLY A 96 -3.34 20.66 10.07
N THR A 97 -2.32 19.90 10.43
CA THR A 97 -1.17 19.62 9.58
C THR A 97 -1.19 18.17 9.12
N CYS A 98 -0.28 17.80 8.21
CA CYS A 98 -0.13 16.41 7.81
C CYS A 98 0.26 15.49 8.97
N ALA A 99 0.86 15.99 10.05
CA ALA A 99 1.15 15.21 11.25
C ALA A 99 -0.15 14.71 11.94
N ASP A 100 -1.22 15.50 11.87
CA ASP A 100 -2.49 15.21 12.53
C ASP A 100 -3.30 14.10 11.84
N THR A 101 -2.85 13.62 10.68
CA THR A 101 -3.43 12.42 10.04
C THR A 101 -3.09 11.13 10.79
N GLY A 102 -2.14 11.17 11.73
CA GLY A 102 -1.74 10.01 12.55
C GLY A 102 -0.78 9.06 11.82
N LEU A 103 -0.82 7.77 12.18
CA LEU A 103 0.00 6.72 11.57
C LEU A 103 -0.57 6.24 10.23
N HIS A 104 0.15 5.33 9.56
CA HIS A 104 -0.33 4.63 8.37
C HIS A 104 -1.56 3.78 8.70
N LEU A 105 -2.42 3.53 7.70
CA LEU A 105 -3.51 2.57 7.79
C LEU A 105 -2.94 1.14 7.82
N ASP A 106 -2.65 0.65 9.02
CA ASP A 106 -2.10 -0.69 9.26
C ASP A 106 -3.09 -1.59 10.02
N SER A 107 -4.15 -1.98 9.33
CA SER A 107 -5.25 -2.73 9.95
C SER A 107 -4.91 -4.19 10.29
N TYR A 108 -3.78 -4.70 9.81
CA TYR A 108 -3.31 -6.06 10.08
C TYR A 108 -2.12 -6.09 11.07
N VAL A 109 -1.72 -4.92 11.58
CA VAL A 109 -0.64 -4.76 12.57
C VAL A 109 0.66 -5.37 12.05
N ARG A 110 1.05 -4.94 10.85
CA ARG A 110 2.25 -5.34 10.13
C ARG A 110 3.47 -4.53 10.59
N GLY A 111 3.29 -3.23 10.83
CA GLY A 111 4.37 -2.30 11.11
C GLY A 111 5.19 -1.93 9.86
N GLN A 112 6.19 -1.09 10.04
CA GLN A 112 6.96 -0.53 8.90
C GLN A 112 8.22 -1.33 8.57
N GLU A 113 8.78 -2.05 9.55
CA GLU A 113 10.05 -2.77 9.41
C GLU A 113 9.87 -4.30 9.47
N PRO A 114 10.49 -5.06 8.54
CA PRO A 114 11.23 -4.58 7.37
C PRO A 114 10.33 -3.84 6.38
N PRO A 115 10.84 -3.06 5.41
CA PRO A 115 10.01 -2.34 4.43
C PRO A 115 9.08 -3.28 3.65
N CYS A 116 8.00 -2.74 3.10
CA CYS A 116 7.08 -3.52 2.27
C CYS A 116 7.80 -4.19 1.09
N GLU A 117 7.54 -5.49 0.90
CA GLU A 117 8.03 -6.25 -0.24
C GLU A 117 6.99 -6.17 -1.37
N ALA A 118 7.27 -5.39 -2.42
CA ALA A 118 6.33 -5.17 -3.52
C ALA A 118 5.88 -6.46 -4.23
N SER A 119 6.67 -7.54 -4.18
CA SER A 119 6.31 -8.86 -4.72
C SER A 119 5.28 -9.61 -3.88
N LEU A 120 5.07 -9.19 -2.63
CA LEU A 120 4.15 -9.78 -1.66
C LEU A 120 3.22 -8.70 -1.08
N PRO A 121 2.45 -7.96 -1.90
CA PRO A 121 1.74 -6.76 -1.44
C PRO A 121 0.66 -7.04 -0.39
N ALA A 122 0.20 -8.28 -0.25
CA ALA A 122 -0.73 -8.69 0.80
C ALA A 122 -0.09 -8.65 2.21
N THR A 123 1.23 -8.69 2.31
CA THR A 123 1.97 -8.71 3.59
C THR A 123 2.37 -7.31 4.05
N CYS A 124 2.01 -6.25 3.31
CA CYS A 124 2.33 -4.87 3.63
C CYS A 124 1.23 -4.20 4.47
N GLU A 125 1.52 -3.04 5.06
CA GLU A 125 0.47 -2.21 5.66
C GLU A 125 -0.58 -1.90 4.58
N VAL A 126 -1.88 -1.96 4.93
CA VAL A 126 -2.96 -1.76 3.96
C VAL A 126 -2.86 -0.39 3.28
N GLY A 127 -2.41 0.62 4.03
CA GLY A 127 -2.17 1.98 3.54
C GLY A 127 -0.84 2.21 2.84
N ASP A 128 0.11 1.25 2.81
CA ASP A 128 1.43 1.45 2.19
C ASP A 128 1.38 1.27 0.66
N LEU A 129 0.82 2.27 -0.02
CA LEU A 129 0.62 2.22 -1.46
C LEU A 129 1.95 2.37 -2.23
N SER A 130 2.89 3.19 -1.77
CA SER A 130 4.20 3.32 -2.41
C SER A 130 5.08 2.07 -2.27
N GLY A 131 5.02 1.36 -1.14
CA GLY A 131 5.73 0.11 -0.95
C GLY A 131 5.20 -0.97 -1.90
N LYS A 132 3.87 -1.03 -2.08
CA LYS A 132 3.22 -1.99 -2.98
C LYS A 132 3.38 -1.66 -4.46
N TYR A 133 3.28 -0.39 -4.84
CA TYR A 133 3.14 0.03 -6.24
C TYR A 133 4.27 0.93 -6.75
N GLY A 134 5.30 1.14 -5.94
CA GLY A 134 6.48 1.95 -6.25
C GLY A 134 6.28 3.44 -5.96
N LYS A 135 7.36 4.09 -5.54
CA LYS A 135 7.43 5.54 -5.25
C LYS A 135 7.18 6.39 -6.50
N VAL A 136 6.93 7.69 -6.30
CA VAL A 136 6.79 8.69 -7.37
C VAL A 136 7.93 9.70 -7.32
N ALA A 137 8.28 10.30 -8.45
CA ALA A 137 9.31 11.35 -8.53
C ALA A 137 8.97 12.31 -9.69
N GLY A 138 9.63 13.46 -9.70
CA GLY A 138 9.43 14.51 -10.70
C GLY A 138 8.42 15.59 -10.26
N GLY A 139 8.49 16.76 -10.90
CA GLY A 139 7.66 17.92 -10.55
C GLY A 139 6.21 17.80 -11.01
N ARG A 140 5.92 16.86 -11.93
CA ARG A 140 4.57 16.45 -12.36
C ARG A 140 4.48 14.93 -12.31
N ILE A 141 3.50 14.44 -11.56
CA ILE A 141 3.31 13.02 -11.31
C ILE A 141 1.97 12.61 -11.88
N HIS A 142 2.00 11.67 -12.82
CA HIS A 142 0.82 10.89 -13.25
C HIS A 142 1.10 9.42 -13.01
N LYS A 143 0.31 8.76 -12.16
CA LYS A 143 0.47 7.32 -11.85
C LYS A 143 -0.88 6.66 -11.66
N GLU A 144 -1.05 5.50 -12.26
CA GLU A 144 -2.22 4.65 -12.09
C GLU A 144 -1.81 3.29 -11.56
N PHE A 145 -2.62 2.73 -10.65
CA PHE A 145 -2.41 1.40 -10.11
C PHE A 145 -3.71 0.86 -9.49
N HIS A 146 -3.73 -0.45 -9.27
CA HIS A 146 -4.83 -1.16 -8.66
C HIS A 146 -4.41 -1.74 -7.31
N ASP A 147 -5.21 -1.49 -6.27
CA ASP A 147 -5.00 -2.07 -4.94
C ASP A 147 -6.21 -2.90 -4.51
N PRO A 148 -6.05 -4.23 -4.33
CA PRO A 148 -7.17 -5.09 -3.98
C PRO A 148 -7.54 -5.04 -2.48
N TYR A 149 -6.76 -4.37 -1.63
CA TYR A 149 -6.83 -4.48 -0.16
C TYR A 149 -7.56 -3.30 0.51
N THR A 150 -7.52 -2.15 -0.13
CA THR A 150 -8.27 -0.94 0.23
C THR A 150 -9.73 -1.04 -0.21
N ALA A 151 -10.60 -0.29 0.45
CA ALA A 151 -12.04 -0.43 0.32
C ALA A 151 -12.77 0.90 0.46
N THR A 152 -13.95 0.99 -0.14
CA THR A 152 -14.93 2.05 0.15
C THR A 152 -16.07 1.56 1.07
N ASN A 153 -16.09 0.26 1.39
CA ASN A 153 -17.01 -0.29 2.38
C ASN A 153 -16.47 -0.06 3.80
N ILE A 154 -17.25 0.64 4.63
CA ILE A 154 -16.87 1.03 6.00
C ILE A 154 -16.56 -0.14 6.94
N ILE A 155 -17.10 -1.34 6.67
CA ILE A 155 -16.87 -2.52 7.51
C ILE A 155 -15.54 -3.24 7.19
N GLN A 156 -14.85 -2.83 6.11
CA GLN A 156 -13.61 -3.46 5.67
C GLN A 156 -12.41 -2.83 6.37
N LEU A 157 -11.42 -3.67 6.69
CA LEU A 157 -10.18 -3.23 7.33
C LEU A 157 -9.40 -2.23 6.48
N GLY A 158 -9.55 -2.27 5.16
CA GLY A 158 -8.95 -1.29 4.24
C GLY A 158 -9.82 -0.08 3.91
N TYR A 159 -10.90 0.20 4.65
CA TYR A 159 -11.80 1.33 4.37
C TYR A 159 -11.02 2.64 4.24
N ILE A 160 -11.19 3.43 3.18
CA ILE A 160 -10.42 4.67 2.93
C ILE A 160 -11.16 5.97 3.28
N GLY A 161 -12.44 5.91 3.64
CA GLY A 161 -13.19 7.11 4.00
C GLY A 161 -12.78 7.66 5.37
N ASN A 162 -12.90 8.99 5.53
CA ASN A 162 -12.44 9.73 6.73
C ASN A 162 -10.94 9.59 7.01
N ARG A 163 -10.15 9.36 5.96
CA ARG A 163 -8.69 9.22 6.00
C ARG A 163 -8.03 10.25 5.10
N ALA A 164 -6.72 10.28 5.11
CA ALA A 164 -5.94 11.14 4.24
C ALA A 164 -4.89 10.33 3.47
N ILE A 165 -4.61 10.75 2.24
CA ILE A 165 -3.37 10.37 1.55
C ILE A 165 -2.27 11.35 1.97
N VAL A 166 -1.08 10.85 2.27
CA VAL A 166 0.08 11.65 2.70
C VAL A 166 1.28 11.27 1.84
N PHE A 167 1.97 12.27 1.30
CA PHE A 167 3.24 12.12 0.61
C PHE A 167 4.40 12.41 1.56
N HIS A 168 5.40 11.56 1.55
CA HIS A 168 6.63 11.70 2.32
C HIS A 168 7.83 11.83 1.40
N ASP A 169 8.73 12.76 1.70
CA ASP A 169 10.01 12.87 0.99
C ASP A 169 11.01 11.77 1.39
N LYS A 170 12.21 11.81 0.81
CA LYS A 170 13.29 10.85 1.10
C LYS A 170 13.79 10.89 2.55
N SER A 171 13.49 11.94 3.32
CA SER A 171 13.77 12.05 4.75
C SER A 171 12.62 11.54 5.63
N SER A 172 11.57 10.99 5.01
CA SER A 172 10.31 10.55 5.65
C SER A 172 9.45 11.70 6.19
N ALA A 173 9.80 12.96 5.91
CA ALA A 173 8.99 14.11 6.30
C ALA A 173 7.70 14.16 5.48
N ARG A 174 6.58 14.52 6.13
CA ARG A 174 5.27 14.66 5.47
C ARG A 174 5.25 16.00 4.72
N VAL A 175 5.23 15.97 3.40
CA VAL A 175 5.36 17.17 2.55
C VAL A 175 4.05 17.62 1.92
N ALA A 176 3.08 16.72 1.77
CA ALA A 176 1.74 17.04 1.29
C ALA A 176 0.74 16.02 1.82
N CYS A 177 -0.49 16.46 2.08
CA CYS A 177 -1.57 15.58 2.48
C CYS A 177 -2.93 16.15 2.08
N ALA A 178 -3.90 15.28 1.86
CA ALA A 178 -5.26 15.67 1.57
C ALA A 178 -6.24 14.60 2.06
N SER A 179 -7.39 15.05 2.59
CA SER A 179 -8.46 14.17 3.06
C SER A 179 -9.17 13.50 1.88
N ILE A 180 -9.34 12.18 1.96
CA ILE A 180 -10.06 11.38 0.98
C ILE A 180 -11.56 11.49 1.26
N LYS A 181 -12.29 12.11 0.35
CA LYS A 181 -13.73 12.37 0.45
C LYS A 181 -14.46 11.73 -0.72
N LYS A 182 -15.69 11.25 -0.48
CA LYS A 182 -16.55 10.76 -1.57
C LYS A 182 -16.87 11.95 -2.48
N ALA A 183 -16.66 11.79 -3.79
CA ALA A 183 -17.04 12.81 -4.76
C ALA A 183 -18.56 13.01 -4.72
N PRO A 184 -19.06 14.24 -4.92
CA PRO A 184 -20.48 14.47 -5.13
C PRO A 184 -20.96 13.58 -6.28
N ILE A 185 -22.15 13.00 -6.15
CA ILE A 185 -22.82 12.37 -7.28
C ILE A 185 -23.06 13.50 -8.27
N ALA A 186 -22.36 13.50 -9.42
CA ALA A 186 -22.68 14.43 -10.48
C ALA A 186 -24.17 14.23 -10.83
N PRO A 187 -24.99 15.30 -10.87
CA PRO A 187 -26.35 15.15 -11.35
C PRO A 187 -26.28 14.50 -12.73
N ALA A 188 -27.10 13.48 -12.96
CA ALA A 188 -27.22 12.87 -14.27
C ALA A 188 -27.55 13.98 -15.29
N PRO A 189 -26.91 13.99 -16.47
CA PRO A 189 -27.24 14.95 -17.52
C PRO A 189 -28.71 14.84 -17.94
#